data_AF-A0A9P5J5K5-F1
#
_entry.id   AF-A0A9P5J5K5-F1
#
_cell.length_a   1.000
_cell.length_b   1.000
_cell.length_c   1.000
_cell.angle_alpha   90.00
_cell.angle_beta   90.00
_cell.angle_gamma   90.00
#
_symmetry.space_group_name_H-M   'P 1'
#
loop_
_entity.id
_entity.type
_entity.pdbx_description
1 polymer ?
#
loop_
_entity_poly.entity_id
_entity_poly.type
_entity_poly.pdbx_seq_one_letter_code
_entity_poly.pdbx_strand_id
1 'polypeptide(L)'
;MASKDKEQYFANSSPNLAHRPAYHLRRLPQLRWLLGTLFSLTIAGVVLIHRNISVSLWKSTPGHAQRVLAECDALLGLPGPSADFHKRRTSDRFEPGTKDTLIVNATIWTGANQGKEVVHEGTIFLQNGIIASITSSTFTKELLSRLDPDTNIVNAGGAWVTPAIVDMHSHAGPWLRSVDGIDTHDLNWELSRAGGVGTELVLPGSANAIGGQAFVVKTRPTKERSTLSMLLEPPNNIVSNGSSLALRWRHIKHAAGENPSRVYSGTR
;
A
#
# COMPACT_ATOMS: atom_id res chain seq x y z
N MET A 1 -52.82 16.56 -82.65
CA MET A 1 -54.07 15.83 -82.99
C MET A 1 -54.59 15.27 -81.68
N ALA A 2 -55.67 15.81 -81.11
CA ALA A 2 -57.05 15.56 -81.53
C ALA A 2 -57.30 14.04 -81.53
N SER A 3 -58.29 13.46 -80.89
CA SER A 3 -59.57 13.95 -80.37
C SER A 3 -60.33 12.67 -79.99
N LYS A 4 -61.24 12.75 -79.00
CA LYS A 4 -62.61 12.18 -78.95
C LYS A 4 -62.91 10.93 -79.77
N ASP A 5 -63.78 10.01 -79.40
CA ASP A 5 -64.80 9.82 -78.37
C ASP A 5 -65.30 8.39 -78.71
N LYS A 6 -65.90 7.70 -77.75
CA LYS A 6 -67.29 7.22 -77.85
C LYS A 6 -67.56 6.10 -76.85
N GLU A 7 -68.34 6.49 -75.85
CA GLU A 7 -69.41 5.67 -75.25
C GLU A 7 -70.14 4.88 -76.34
N GLN A 8 -70.70 3.69 -76.09
CA GLN A 8 -71.97 3.48 -75.38
C GLN A 8 -72.30 1.99 -75.69
N TYR A 9 -72.67 1.10 -74.77
CA TYR A 9 -74.07 0.92 -74.37
C TYR A 9 -74.28 -0.30 -73.44
N PHE A 10 -75.17 -0.09 -72.46
CA PHE A 10 -76.21 -0.98 -71.89
C PHE A 10 -75.83 -2.28 -71.13
N ALA A 11 -76.51 -2.71 -70.05
CA ALA A 11 -77.54 -2.12 -69.19
C ALA A 11 -77.79 -3.05 -67.96
N ASN A 12 -78.28 -2.45 -66.87
CA ASN A 12 -79.16 -2.97 -65.80
C ASN A 12 -78.69 -4.08 -64.84
N SER A 13 -78.42 -3.68 -63.59
CA SER A 13 -79.31 -3.97 -62.45
C SER A 13 -78.78 -3.35 -61.14
N SER A 14 -79.56 -2.44 -60.54
CA SER A 14 -79.27 -1.78 -59.27
C SER A 14 -79.77 -2.60 -58.08
N PRO A 15 -79.02 -2.68 -56.98
CA PRO A 15 -79.62 -2.70 -55.66
C PRO A 15 -79.17 -1.49 -54.83
N ASN A 16 -80.17 -0.82 -54.26
CA ASN A 16 -80.04 0.25 -53.29
C ASN A 16 -79.08 -0.12 -52.15
N LEU A 17 -78.03 0.68 -51.93
CA LEU A 17 -77.24 0.64 -50.69
C LEU A 17 -77.32 2.00 -50.01
N ALA A 18 -78.21 2.00 -49.02
CA ALA A 18 -78.56 3.11 -48.15
C ALA A 18 -77.33 3.74 -47.47
N HIS A 19 -77.40 5.07 -47.29
CA HIS A 19 -76.55 5.84 -46.40
C HIS A 19 -76.46 5.18 -45.02
N ARG A 20 -75.26 4.73 -44.64
CA ARG A 20 -74.98 4.31 -43.25
C ARG A 20 -74.97 5.55 -42.35
N PRO A 21 -75.66 5.55 -41.20
CA PRO A 21 -75.68 6.69 -40.30
C PRO A 21 -74.30 6.89 -39.66
N ALA A 22 -73.89 8.15 -39.53
CA ALA A 22 -72.72 8.51 -38.74
C ALA A 22 -72.99 8.20 -37.27
N TYR A 23 -72.34 7.16 -36.74
CA TYR A 23 -72.41 6.81 -35.32
C TYR A 23 -71.60 7.84 -34.52
N HIS A 24 -72.29 8.83 -33.94
CA HIS A 24 -71.69 9.67 -32.90
C HIS A 24 -71.44 8.79 -31.66
N LEU A 25 -70.20 8.30 -31.51
CA LEU A 25 -69.72 7.72 -30.27
C LEU A 25 -69.85 8.78 -29.17
N ARG A 26 -70.85 8.63 -28.29
CA ARG A 26 -70.95 9.43 -27.06
C ARG A 26 -69.67 9.22 -26.26
N ARG A 27 -68.81 10.24 -26.23
CA ARG A 27 -67.63 10.29 -25.36
C ARG A 27 -68.14 10.20 -23.91
N LEU A 28 -68.02 9.03 -23.28
CA LEU A 28 -68.32 8.86 -21.85
C LEU A 28 -67.17 9.48 -21.06
N PRO A 29 -67.34 10.67 -20.44
CA PRO A 29 -66.25 11.37 -19.75
C PRO A 29 -65.72 10.53 -18.58
N GLN A 30 -66.59 9.72 -17.96
CA GLN A 30 -66.25 8.83 -16.85
C GLN A 30 -65.21 7.75 -17.22
N LEU A 31 -65.23 7.25 -18.46
CA LEU A 31 -64.28 6.24 -18.92
C LEU A 31 -62.85 6.83 -19.08
N ARG A 32 -62.74 8.11 -19.45
CA ARG A 32 -61.44 8.81 -19.54
C ARG A 32 -60.82 9.01 -18.16
N TRP A 33 -61.64 9.34 -17.16
CA TRP A 33 -61.19 9.44 -15.78
C TRP A 33 -60.75 8.08 -15.22
N LEU A 34 -61.51 7.01 -15.47
CA LEU A 34 -61.14 5.66 -15.04
C LEU A 34 -59.85 5.15 -15.70
N LEU A 35 -59.65 5.41 -16.99
CA LEU A 35 -58.40 5.04 -17.67
C LEU A 35 -57.22 5.88 -17.18
N GLY A 36 -57.43 7.17 -16.90
CA GLY A 36 -56.40 8.05 -16.35
C GLY A 36 -55.98 7.69 -14.92
N THR A 37 -56.93 7.30 -14.06
CA THR A 37 -56.64 6.83 -12.70
C THR A 37 -55.94 5.48 -12.73
N LEU A 38 -56.39 4.54 -13.57
CA LEU A 38 -55.73 3.24 -13.73
C LEU A 38 -54.29 3.41 -14.22
N PHE A 39 -54.05 4.27 -15.22
CA PHE A 39 -52.71 4.59 -15.71
C PHE A 39 -51.84 5.20 -14.60
N SER A 40 -52.38 6.15 -13.84
CA SER A 40 -51.68 6.78 -12.71
C SER A 40 -51.33 5.78 -11.60
N LEU A 41 -52.24 4.85 -11.28
CA LEU A 41 -52.02 3.79 -10.30
C LEU A 41 -50.97 2.77 -10.79
N THR A 42 -50.96 2.42 -12.08
CA THR A 42 -49.94 1.55 -12.64
C THR A 42 -48.55 2.19 -12.63
N ILE A 43 -48.45 3.48 -12.97
CA ILE A 43 -47.18 4.23 -12.85
C ILE A 43 -46.72 4.29 -11.40
N ALA A 44 -47.61 4.63 -10.47
CA ALA A 44 -47.28 4.67 -9.05
C ALA A 44 -46.83 3.29 -8.54
N GLY A 45 -47.51 2.22 -8.94
CA GLY A 45 -47.14 0.84 -8.62
C GLY A 45 -45.76 0.46 -9.16
N VAL A 46 -45.47 0.77 -10.43
CA VAL A 46 -44.15 0.52 -11.03
C VAL A 46 -43.06 1.32 -10.34
N VAL A 47 -43.30 2.59 -9.99
CA VAL A 47 -42.34 3.43 -9.26
C VAL A 47 -42.08 2.88 -7.86
N LEU A 48 -43.11 2.44 -7.14
CA LEU A 48 -42.98 1.84 -5.81
C LEU A 48 -42.26 0.49 -5.84
N ILE A 49 -42.57 -0.36 -6.82
CA ILE A 49 -41.89 -1.65 -7.03
C ILE A 49 -40.43 -1.42 -7.39
N HIS A 50 -40.15 -0.50 -8.33
CA HIS A 50 -38.78 -0.19 -8.73
C HIS A 50 -37.98 0.38 -7.56
N ARG A 51 -38.57 1.29 -6.75
CA ARG A 51 -37.92 1.81 -5.53
C ARG A 51 -37.63 0.70 -4.52
N ASN A 52 -38.58 -0.20 -4.25
CA ASN A 52 -38.36 -1.28 -3.27
C ASN A 52 -37.33 -2.32 -3.76
N ILE A 53 -37.37 -2.71 -5.03
CA ILE A 53 -36.40 -3.65 -5.62
C ILE A 53 -35.00 -3.03 -5.61
N SER A 54 -34.86 -1.76 -6.00
CA SER A 54 -33.57 -1.06 -5.99
C SER A 54 -32.99 -0.89 -4.59
N VAL A 55 -33.82 -0.63 -3.57
CA VAL A 55 -33.36 -0.50 -2.18
C VAL A 55 -32.97 -1.84 -1.56
N SER A 56 -33.61 -2.94 -1.96
CA SER A 56 -33.30 -4.30 -1.48
C SER A 56 -31.97 -4.82 -2.04
N LEU A 57 -31.71 -4.61 -3.34
CA LEU A 57 -30.49 -5.08 -4.01
C LEU A 57 -29.20 -4.38 -3.53
N TRP A 58 -29.30 -3.20 -2.91
CA TRP A 58 -28.14 -2.36 -2.54
C TRP A 58 -27.85 -2.32 -1.03
N LYS A 59 -28.65 -3.00 -0.19
CA LYS A 59 -28.53 -2.92 1.27
C LYS A 59 -27.58 -3.91 1.92
N SER A 60 -27.04 -4.87 1.17
CA SER A 60 -26.05 -5.81 1.70
C SER A 60 -24.68 -5.17 1.72
N THR A 61 -24.31 -4.54 2.83
CA THR A 61 -22.90 -4.20 3.10
C THR A 61 -22.07 -5.48 2.99
N PRO A 62 -21.09 -5.57 2.09
CA PRO A 62 -20.23 -6.74 2.01
C PRO A 62 -19.59 -6.98 3.37
N GLY A 63 -19.49 -8.24 3.83
CA GLY A 63 -18.92 -8.55 5.16
C GLY A 63 -17.47 -8.07 5.35
N HIS A 64 -16.80 -7.67 4.26
CA HIS A 64 -15.42 -7.18 4.23
C HIS A 64 -15.34 -5.66 4.10
N ALA A 65 -16.47 -4.94 4.08
CA ALA A 65 -16.50 -3.50 3.85
C ALA A 65 -15.65 -2.73 4.88
N GLN A 66 -15.70 -3.13 6.15
CA GLN A 66 -14.89 -2.48 7.19
C GLN A 66 -13.39 -2.66 6.95
N ARG A 67 -12.96 -3.84 6.46
CA ARG A 67 -11.56 -4.08 6.09
C ARG A 67 -11.16 -3.23 4.89
N VAL A 68 -12.01 -3.17 3.86
CA VAL A 68 -11.74 -2.35 2.66
C VAL A 68 -11.64 -0.87 3.02
N LEU A 69 -12.55 -0.36 3.86
CA LEU A 69 -12.49 1.04 4.33
C LEU A 69 -11.22 1.32 5.15
N ALA A 70 -10.83 0.41 6.04
CA ALA A 70 -9.59 0.52 6.79
C ALA A 70 -8.34 0.48 5.89
N GLU A 71 -8.36 -0.35 4.84
CA GLU A 71 -7.26 -0.46 3.88
C GLU A 71 -7.17 0.79 2.99
N CYS A 72 -8.32 1.35 2.57
CA CYS A 72 -8.39 2.63 1.87
C CYS A 72 -7.86 3.80 2.72
N ASP A 73 -8.22 3.85 4.01
CA ASP A 73 -7.72 4.86 4.95
C ASP A 73 -6.19 4.72 5.14
N ALA A 74 -5.69 3.49 5.25
CA ALA A 74 -4.26 3.22 5.34
C ALA A 74 -3.48 3.59 4.06
N LEU A 75 -4.06 3.45 2.88
CA LEU A 75 -3.44 3.86 1.61
C LEU A 75 -3.28 5.39 1.47
N LEU A 76 -4.12 6.17 2.15
CA LEU A 76 -4.04 7.63 2.18
C LEU A 76 -3.07 8.15 3.24
N GLY A 77 -2.69 7.31 4.19
CA GLY A 77 -1.67 7.63 5.19
C GLY A 77 -0.30 7.78 4.55
N LEU A 78 0.41 8.86 4.90
CA LEU A 78 1.84 8.95 4.56
C LEU A 78 2.60 7.84 5.30
N PRO A 79 3.57 7.19 4.64
CA PRO A 79 4.38 6.18 5.30
C PRO A 79 5.14 6.82 6.47
N GLY A 80 4.98 6.25 7.65
CA GLY A 80 5.58 6.74 8.87
C GLY A 80 5.47 5.71 9.98
N PRO A 81 6.27 5.85 11.05
CA PRO A 81 6.15 4.99 12.20
C PRO A 81 4.85 5.28 12.96
N SER A 82 4.52 4.42 13.93
CA SER A 82 3.33 4.62 14.78
C SER A 82 3.39 5.96 15.54
N ALA A 83 2.22 6.50 15.91
CA ALA A 83 2.12 7.80 16.58
C ALA A 83 2.89 7.89 17.92
N ASP A 84 3.17 6.76 18.55
CA ASP A 84 3.93 6.62 19.80
C ASP A 84 5.40 6.25 19.59
N PHE A 85 5.86 6.08 18.34
CA PHE A 85 7.23 5.65 18.03
C PHE A 85 8.31 6.52 18.69
N HIS A 86 8.12 7.84 18.74
CA HIS A 86 9.08 8.75 19.37
C HIS A 86 9.03 8.75 20.91
N LYS A 87 8.01 8.11 21.51
CA LYS A 87 7.85 8.00 22.97
C LYS A 87 8.49 6.72 23.53
N ARG A 88 8.98 5.82 22.66
CA ARG A 88 9.57 4.56 23.06
C ARG A 88 10.86 4.77 23.85
N ARG A 89 11.04 3.96 24.89
CA ARG A 89 12.27 3.93 25.71
C ARG A 89 13.21 2.79 25.35
N THR A 90 12.72 1.85 24.54
CA THR A 90 13.42 0.64 24.12
C THR A 90 13.19 0.44 22.63
N SER A 91 14.15 -0.16 21.95
CA SER A 91 13.98 -0.60 20.57
C SER A 91 13.12 -1.84 20.50
N ASP A 92 12.17 -1.89 19.56
CA ASP A 92 11.35 -3.09 19.30
C ASP A 92 12.21 -4.31 18.90
N ARG A 93 13.47 -4.07 18.52
CA ARG A 93 14.47 -5.10 18.19
C ARG A 93 15.69 -5.03 19.11
N PHE A 94 15.49 -4.58 20.35
CA PHE A 94 16.49 -4.63 21.39
C PHE A 94 16.81 -6.10 21.72
N GLU A 95 18.08 -6.45 21.68
CA GLU A 95 18.54 -7.79 22.08
C GLU A 95 18.90 -7.78 23.57
N PRO A 96 18.23 -8.59 24.41
CA PRO A 96 18.57 -8.68 25.82
C PRO A 96 20.05 -9.04 26.04
N GLY A 97 20.69 -8.34 26.98
CA GLY A 97 22.13 -8.47 27.25
C GLY A 97 23.01 -7.55 26.41
N THR A 98 22.45 -6.76 25.49
CA THR A 98 23.18 -5.67 24.84
C THR A 98 23.52 -4.61 25.89
N LYS A 99 24.82 -4.35 26.07
CA LYS A 99 25.32 -3.33 26.99
C LYS A 99 24.99 -1.93 26.49
N ASP A 100 24.69 -1.02 27.41
CA ASP A 100 24.66 0.40 27.11
C ASP A 100 26.02 0.83 26.58
N THR A 101 26.04 1.75 25.60
CA THR A 101 27.26 2.19 24.95
C THR A 101 27.34 3.70 24.97
N LEU A 102 28.48 4.23 25.40
CA LEU A 102 28.79 5.63 25.38
C LEU A 102 29.92 5.90 24.39
N ILE A 103 29.67 6.71 23.36
CA ILE A 103 30.67 7.11 22.38
C ILE A 103 31.06 8.55 22.67
N VAL A 104 32.28 8.80 23.13
CA VAL A 104 32.78 10.13 23.51
C VAL A 104 33.77 10.69 22.49
N ASN A 105 33.91 12.02 22.48
CA ASN A 105 34.88 12.73 21.64
C ASN A 105 34.73 12.41 20.15
N ALA A 106 33.51 12.45 19.63
CA ALA A 106 33.20 12.18 18.23
C ALA A 106 32.95 13.47 17.45
N THR A 107 33.22 13.45 16.14
CA THR A 107 32.64 14.41 15.19
C THR A 107 31.37 13.79 14.62
N ILE A 108 30.20 14.25 15.09
CA ILE A 108 28.93 13.58 14.80
C ILE A 108 28.23 14.31 13.66
N TRP A 109 27.99 13.63 12.55
CA TRP A 109 27.06 14.11 11.52
C TRP A 109 25.68 13.51 11.81
N THR A 110 24.70 14.33 12.18
CA THR A 110 23.38 13.82 12.61
C THR A 110 22.44 13.55 11.44
N GLY A 111 22.72 14.15 10.27
CA GLY A 111 21.81 14.19 9.13
C GLY A 111 20.63 15.16 9.29
N ALA A 112 20.48 15.83 10.44
CA ALA A 112 19.46 16.84 10.63
C ALA A 112 19.82 18.17 9.95
N ASN A 113 18.93 19.15 10.02
CA ASN A 113 19.08 20.46 9.36
C ASN A 113 19.45 20.30 7.87
N GLN A 114 18.63 19.56 7.12
CA GLN A 114 18.87 19.24 5.70
C GLN A 114 20.25 18.58 5.45
N GLY A 115 20.72 17.76 6.40
CA GLY A 115 22.02 17.08 6.30
C GLY A 115 23.23 17.95 6.62
N LYS A 116 23.06 19.15 7.20
CA LYS A 116 24.17 20.07 7.48
C LYS A 116 24.59 20.13 8.94
N GLU A 117 23.82 19.54 9.85
CA GLU A 117 24.17 19.57 11.27
C GLU A 117 25.37 18.65 11.56
N VAL A 118 26.40 19.24 12.15
CA VAL A 118 27.59 18.55 12.67
C VAL A 118 27.80 18.99 14.11
N VAL A 119 27.96 18.02 15.01
CA VAL A 119 28.29 18.23 16.41
C VAL A 119 29.75 17.87 16.62
N HIS A 120 30.57 18.88 16.92
CA HIS A 120 31.98 18.69 17.26
C HIS A 120 32.14 18.33 18.74
N GLU A 121 33.15 17.52 19.04
CA GLU A 121 33.44 17.03 20.40
C GLU A 121 32.20 16.41 21.07
N GLY A 122 31.37 15.75 20.25
CA GLY A 122 30.09 15.23 20.64
C GLY A 122 30.19 13.92 21.41
N THR A 123 29.16 13.65 22.18
CA THR A 123 28.95 12.38 22.86
C THR A 123 27.60 11.79 22.50
N ILE A 124 27.56 10.47 22.27
CA ILE A 124 26.35 9.69 22.00
C ILE A 124 26.17 8.68 23.13
N PHE A 125 24.99 8.69 23.76
CA PHE A 125 24.60 7.64 24.71
C PHE A 125 23.55 6.73 24.07
N LEU A 126 23.90 5.45 23.95
CA LEU A 126 23.05 4.39 23.45
C LEU A 126 22.58 3.54 24.63
N GLN A 127 21.28 3.44 24.81
CA GLN A 127 20.66 2.64 25.86
C GLN A 127 19.46 1.89 25.31
N ASN A 128 19.26 0.63 25.72
CA ASN A 128 18.11 -0.19 25.28
C ASN A 128 17.92 -0.24 23.73
N GLY A 129 19.03 -0.17 22.99
CA GLY A 129 19.04 -0.18 21.52
C GLY A 129 18.52 1.12 20.86
N ILE A 130 18.47 2.23 21.61
CA ILE A 130 18.08 3.55 21.12
C ILE A 130 19.16 4.59 21.41
N ILE A 131 19.17 5.65 20.61
CA ILE A 131 19.94 6.86 20.93
C ILE A 131 19.18 7.60 22.02
N ALA A 132 19.66 7.52 23.26
CA ALA A 132 19.03 8.16 24.40
C ALA A 132 19.36 9.66 24.45
N SER A 133 20.59 10.04 24.07
CA SER A 133 20.99 11.44 23.96
C SER A 133 22.18 11.64 23.03
N ILE A 134 22.27 12.86 22.48
CA ILE A 134 23.45 13.39 21.78
C ILE A 134 23.73 14.75 22.43
N THR A 135 24.96 14.99 22.86
CA THR A 135 25.35 16.27 23.48
C THR A 135 26.70 16.75 22.98
N SER A 136 26.90 18.06 22.98
CA SER A 136 28.16 18.73 22.59
C SER A 136 29.07 19.02 23.80
N SER A 137 29.18 18.08 24.74
CA SER A 137 29.87 18.30 26.01
C SER A 137 30.92 17.24 26.28
N THR A 138 32.08 17.65 26.81
CA THR A 138 33.06 16.76 27.41
C THR A 138 32.43 16.03 28.60
N PHE A 139 32.35 14.71 28.53
CA PHE A 139 31.81 13.90 29.63
C PHE A 139 32.63 14.12 30.91
N THR A 140 31.99 14.60 31.97
CA THR A 140 32.67 14.81 33.26
C THR A 140 32.77 13.51 34.04
N LYS A 141 33.71 13.46 35.00
CA LYS A 141 33.84 12.32 35.91
C LYS A 141 32.56 12.07 36.71
N GLU A 142 31.77 13.11 37.03
CA GLU A 142 30.46 12.91 37.67
C GLU A 142 29.49 12.13 36.77
N LEU A 143 29.45 12.40 35.47
CA LEU A 143 28.54 11.67 34.57
C LEU A 143 28.95 10.21 34.43
N LEU A 144 30.26 9.94 34.35
CA LEU A 144 30.81 8.58 34.38
C LEU A 144 30.46 7.83 35.67
N SER A 145 30.44 8.52 36.81
CA SER A 145 30.07 7.91 38.10
C SER A 145 28.60 7.51 38.23
N ARG A 146 27.74 8.02 37.33
CA ARG A 146 26.31 7.72 37.28
C ARG A 146 25.95 6.64 36.27
N LEU A 147 26.91 6.21 35.44
CA LEU A 147 26.69 5.14 34.47
C LEU A 147 26.74 3.79 35.17
N ASP A 148 26.06 2.82 34.58
CA ASP A 148 26.23 1.42 34.96
C ASP A 148 27.71 1.02 34.77
N PRO A 149 28.36 0.38 35.75
CA PRO A 149 29.74 -0.09 35.62
C PRO A 149 30.00 -0.96 34.38
N ASP A 150 28.98 -1.65 33.85
CA ASP A 150 29.08 -2.50 32.67
C ASP A 150 28.93 -1.75 31.34
N THR A 151 28.71 -0.43 31.38
CA THR A 151 28.59 0.43 30.19
C THR A 151 29.84 0.36 29.33
N ASN A 152 29.67 0.08 28.04
CA ASN A 152 30.77 0.07 27.08
C ASN A 152 31.14 1.52 26.70
N ILE A 153 32.35 1.96 27.04
CA ILE A 153 32.82 3.31 26.72
C ILE A 153 33.77 3.24 25.52
N VAL A 154 33.42 3.97 24.46
CA VAL A 154 34.17 4.07 23.21
C VAL A 154 34.65 5.50 23.06
N ASN A 155 35.96 5.73 23.05
CA ASN A 155 36.54 7.02 22.72
C ASN A 155 36.80 7.10 21.21
N ALA A 156 36.07 7.97 20.52
CA ALA A 156 36.21 8.14 19.07
C ALA A 156 37.43 8.98 18.66
N GLY A 157 38.08 9.70 19.60
CA GLY A 157 39.33 10.43 19.31
C GLY A 157 39.21 11.51 18.22
N GLY A 158 38.04 12.12 18.08
CA GLY A 158 37.68 13.09 17.04
C GLY A 158 37.15 12.45 15.75
N ALA A 159 37.13 11.11 15.65
CA ALA A 159 36.65 10.40 14.46
C ALA A 159 35.18 10.71 14.15
N TRP A 160 34.84 10.55 12.88
CA TRP A 160 33.48 10.77 12.41
C TRP A 160 32.55 9.65 12.83
N VAL A 161 31.38 10.02 13.35
CA VAL A 161 30.26 9.12 13.60
C VAL A 161 29.07 9.60 12.79
N THR A 162 28.50 8.69 11.99
CA THR A 162 27.38 8.98 11.10
C THR A 162 26.25 7.96 11.32
N PRO A 163 25.02 8.25 10.88
CA PRO A 163 24.03 7.21 10.66
C PRO A 163 24.62 6.11 9.79
N ALA A 164 24.28 4.86 10.11
CA ALA A 164 24.64 3.74 9.26
C ALA A 164 23.98 3.89 7.88
N ILE A 165 24.67 3.47 6.84
CA ILE A 165 24.17 3.53 5.46
C ILE A 165 22.95 2.61 5.34
N VAL A 166 21.94 3.11 4.62
CA VAL A 166 20.77 2.35 4.19
C VAL A 166 20.92 2.09 2.70
N ASP A 167 21.29 0.86 2.34
CA ASP A 167 21.34 0.45 0.94
C ASP A 167 19.93 0.05 0.47
N MET A 168 19.44 0.73 -0.56
CA MET A 168 18.12 0.51 -1.12
C MET A 168 18.12 -0.41 -2.35
N HIS A 169 19.29 -0.89 -2.79
CA HIS A 169 19.40 -1.75 -3.96
C HIS A 169 20.54 -2.76 -3.80
N SER A 170 20.22 -3.86 -3.12
CA SER A 170 21.06 -5.06 -3.07
C SER A 170 20.34 -6.24 -3.72
N HIS A 171 21.08 -7.24 -4.22
CA HIS A 171 20.50 -8.41 -4.90
C HIS A 171 20.89 -9.71 -4.22
N ALA A 172 19.91 -10.60 -4.01
CA ALA A 172 20.11 -12.01 -3.67
C ALA A 172 19.72 -12.91 -4.86
N GLY A 173 20.30 -14.12 -4.93
CA GLY A 173 20.02 -15.11 -5.98
C GLY A 173 18.52 -15.42 -6.15
N PRO A 174 18.03 -15.72 -7.37
CA PRO A 174 16.59 -15.69 -7.65
C PRO A 174 15.86 -16.98 -7.26
N TRP A 175 14.76 -16.89 -6.48
CA TRP A 175 13.56 -17.75 -6.50
C TRP A 175 12.43 -17.06 -5.69
N LEU A 176 11.55 -16.32 -6.39
CA LEU A 176 10.26 -15.68 -6.02
C LEU A 176 10.09 -14.84 -4.71
N ARG A 177 10.94 -15.00 -3.69
CA ARG A 177 11.08 -14.12 -2.52
C ARG A 177 12.56 -13.98 -2.20
N SER A 178 13.11 -12.77 -2.17
CA SER A 178 14.56 -12.61 -1.90
C SER A 178 14.99 -13.17 -0.54
N VAL A 179 14.06 -13.26 0.43
CA VAL A 179 14.29 -13.88 1.74
C VAL A 179 14.76 -15.34 1.66
N ASP A 180 14.32 -16.10 0.65
CA ASP A 180 14.70 -17.51 0.49
C ASP A 180 16.11 -17.66 -0.10
N GLY A 181 16.64 -16.61 -0.73
CA GLY A 181 17.98 -16.57 -1.34
C GLY A 181 19.04 -15.88 -0.47
N ILE A 182 18.69 -15.44 0.74
CA ILE A 182 19.65 -14.86 1.69
C ILE A 182 20.40 -16.00 2.38
N ASP A 183 21.70 -16.10 2.12
CA ASP A 183 22.62 -16.89 2.92
C ASP A 183 23.22 -16.02 4.03
N THR A 184 22.85 -16.28 5.27
CA THR A 184 23.34 -15.55 6.45
C THR A 184 24.81 -15.83 6.79
N HIS A 185 25.43 -16.80 6.13
CA HIS A 185 26.84 -17.18 6.32
C HIS A 185 27.76 -16.59 5.26
N ASP A 186 27.21 -15.85 4.30
CA ASP A 186 28.01 -15.18 3.28
C ASP A 186 28.91 -14.10 3.92
N LEU A 187 30.20 -14.12 3.57
CA LEU A 187 31.20 -13.13 3.97
C LEU A 187 30.84 -11.71 3.50
N ASN A 188 30.01 -11.59 2.46
CA ASN A 188 29.52 -10.30 1.97
C ASN A 188 28.79 -9.49 3.06
N TRP A 189 28.18 -10.14 4.06
CA TRP A 189 27.59 -9.43 5.20
C TRP A 189 28.64 -8.73 6.07
N GLU A 190 29.81 -9.36 6.27
CA GLU A 190 30.92 -8.76 6.99
C GLU A 190 31.51 -7.58 6.21
N LEU A 191 31.69 -7.75 4.90
CA LEU A 191 32.19 -6.70 4.01
C LEU A 191 31.24 -5.50 3.96
N SER A 192 29.94 -5.74 3.82
CA SER A 192 28.92 -4.67 3.79
C SER A 192 28.89 -3.88 5.11
N ARG A 193 28.93 -4.59 6.27
CA ARG A 193 29.05 -3.95 7.58
C ARG A 193 30.35 -3.17 7.76
N ALA A 194 31.48 -3.70 7.28
CA ALA A 194 32.76 -3.01 7.33
C ALA A 194 32.74 -1.71 6.51
N GLY A 195 31.94 -1.66 5.45
CA GLY A 195 31.64 -0.44 4.69
C GLY A 195 30.66 0.53 5.36
N GLY A 196 30.14 0.19 6.55
CA GLY A 196 29.20 1.04 7.30
C GLY A 196 27.72 0.84 6.94
N VAL A 197 27.38 -0.19 6.17
CA VAL A 197 25.98 -0.51 5.83
C VAL A 197 25.32 -1.22 7.02
N GLY A 198 24.29 -0.58 7.58
CA GLY A 198 23.55 -1.12 8.72
C GLY A 198 22.18 -1.71 8.36
N THR A 199 21.66 -1.35 7.18
CA THR A 199 20.35 -1.78 6.69
C THR A 199 20.39 -1.93 5.18
N GLU A 200 19.78 -3.00 4.66
CA GLU A 200 19.73 -3.26 3.22
C GLU A 200 18.31 -3.64 2.81
N LEU A 201 17.85 -3.13 1.66
CA LEU A 201 16.71 -3.68 0.93
C LEU A 201 17.22 -4.72 -0.05
N VAL A 202 17.03 -5.99 0.29
CA VAL A 202 17.45 -7.13 -0.54
C VAL A 202 16.36 -7.41 -1.58
N LEU A 203 16.71 -7.19 -2.84
CA LEU A 203 15.86 -7.38 -4.00
C LEU A 203 16.07 -8.78 -4.61
N PRO A 204 15.04 -9.36 -5.23
CA PRO A 204 15.22 -10.53 -6.08
C PRO A 204 16.05 -10.17 -7.32
N GLY A 205 16.46 -11.18 -8.10
CA GLY A 205 17.20 -10.98 -9.35
C GLY A 205 16.61 -9.94 -10.29
N SER A 206 17.46 -9.31 -11.11
CA SER A 206 17.11 -8.11 -11.90
C SER A 206 16.54 -8.38 -13.29
N ALA A 207 16.53 -9.63 -13.74
CA ALA A 207 16.22 -10.00 -15.12
C ALA A 207 14.71 -9.92 -15.43
N ASN A 208 13.84 -10.21 -14.47
CA ASN A 208 12.40 -10.28 -14.70
C ASN A 208 11.74 -8.89 -14.69
N ALA A 209 10.73 -8.69 -15.53
CA ALA A 209 9.93 -7.45 -15.54
C ALA A 209 9.28 -7.17 -14.18
N ILE A 210 8.76 -8.22 -13.54
CA ILE A 210 8.39 -8.25 -12.12
C ILE A 210 9.33 -9.26 -11.45
N GLY A 211 10.29 -8.75 -10.69
CA GLY A 211 11.35 -9.53 -10.03
C GLY A 211 10.83 -10.39 -8.87
N GLY A 212 9.78 -9.92 -8.18
CA GLY A 212 9.22 -10.57 -6.99
C GLY A 212 9.38 -9.73 -5.73
N GLN A 213 9.18 -10.37 -4.58
CA GLN A 213 9.19 -9.71 -3.26
C GLN A 213 10.61 -9.40 -2.79
N ALA A 214 10.78 -8.20 -2.25
CA ALA A 214 12.00 -7.72 -1.61
C ALA A 214 11.80 -7.55 -0.09
N PHE A 215 12.89 -7.62 0.67
CA PHE A 215 12.87 -7.59 2.13
C PHE A 215 13.95 -6.67 2.68
N VAL A 216 13.58 -5.86 3.68
CA VAL A 216 14.53 -5.01 4.40
C VAL A 216 15.12 -5.81 5.56
N VAL A 217 16.45 -5.80 5.66
CA VAL A 217 17.20 -6.50 6.69
C VAL A 217 18.13 -5.56 7.45
N LYS A 218 18.40 -5.90 8.71
CA LYS A 218 19.56 -5.37 9.45
C LYS A 218 20.74 -6.28 9.19
N THR A 219 21.88 -5.69 8.83
CA THR A 219 23.10 -6.42 8.52
C THR A 219 23.80 -6.97 9.76
N ARG A 220 23.36 -6.58 10.96
CA ARG A 220 23.95 -7.03 12.24
C ARG A 220 23.90 -8.56 12.38
N PRO A 221 24.93 -9.19 12.95
CA PRO A 221 24.84 -10.59 13.36
C PRO A 221 23.72 -10.79 14.38
N THR A 222 23.04 -11.92 14.29
CA THR A 222 22.00 -12.35 15.24
C THR A 222 22.38 -13.70 15.84
N LYS A 223 21.89 -14.00 17.05
CA LYS A 223 22.22 -15.25 17.75
C LYS A 223 21.68 -16.47 16.99
N GLU A 224 20.50 -16.33 16.42
CA GLU A 224 19.80 -17.36 15.64
C GLU A 224 20.47 -17.61 14.29
N ARG A 225 21.25 -16.64 13.77
CA ARG A 225 21.91 -16.67 12.45
C ARG A 225 20.95 -17.04 11.32
N SER A 226 19.68 -16.65 11.45
CA SER A 226 18.62 -16.96 10.49
C SER A 226 18.24 -15.73 9.67
N THR A 227 17.69 -15.92 8.47
CA THR A 227 17.20 -14.78 7.68
C THR A 227 16.08 -14.04 8.40
N LEU A 228 15.19 -14.76 9.08
CA LEU A 228 14.06 -14.18 9.81
C LEU A 228 14.50 -13.24 10.94
N SER A 229 15.56 -13.58 11.67
CA SER A 229 16.09 -12.72 12.74
C SER A 229 16.73 -11.43 12.22
N MET A 230 17.07 -11.37 10.93
CA MET A 230 17.58 -10.15 10.28
C MET A 230 16.47 -9.24 9.75
N LEU A 231 15.24 -9.74 9.56
CA LEU A 231 14.16 -8.98 8.91
C LEU A 231 13.70 -7.80 9.76
N LEU A 232 13.56 -6.63 9.12
CA LEU A 232 13.10 -5.41 9.77
C LEU A 232 11.59 -5.50 10.07
N GLU A 233 10.77 -5.73 9.04
CA GLU A 233 9.31 -5.74 9.15
C GLU A 233 8.73 -6.89 8.31
N PRO A 234 8.92 -8.15 8.73
CA PRO A 234 8.41 -9.28 7.96
C PRO A 234 6.88 -9.24 7.87
N PRO A 235 6.28 -9.49 6.70
CA PRO A 235 4.83 -9.53 6.56
C PRO A 235 4.22 -10.69 7.37
N ASN A 236 2.97 -10.53 7.80
CA ASN A 236 2.28 -11.47 8.70
C ASN A 236 2.16 -12.90 8.15
N ASN A 237 2.30 -13.10 6.84
CA ASN A 237 2.27 -14.43 6.22
C ASN A 237 3.63 -15.15 6.23
N ILE A 238 4.69 -14.50 6.74
CA ILE A 238 6.03 -15.08 6.92
C ILE A 238 6.30 -15.41 8.39
N VAL A 239 5.72 -14.68 9.34
CA VAL A 239 5.84 -14.93 10.78
C VAL A 239 4.50 -15.42 11.31
N SER A 240 4.43 -16.67 11.80
CA SER A 240 3.15 -17.33 12.08
C SER A 240 2.46 -16.93 13.40
N ASN A 241 2.98 -15.98 14.18
CA ASN A 241 2.37 -15.63 15.47
C ASN A 241 2.42 -14.12 15.70
N GLY A 242 1.29 -13.46 15.49
CA GLY A 242 1.12 -12.06 15.86
C GLY A 242 -0.08 -11.43 15.18
N SER A 243 -1.19 -11.36 15.91
CA SER A 243 -2.43 -10.64 15.61
C SER A 243 -2.24 -9.11 15.60
N SER A 244 -1.19 -8.63 14.95
CA SER A 244 -0.91 -7.20 14.80
C SER A 244 -1.52 -6.72 13.48
N LEU A 245 -2.56 -5.90 13.61
CA LEU A 245 -3.20 -5.14 12.53
C LEU A 245 -2.33 -3.99 12.01
N ALA A 246 -1.08 -3.86 12.49
CA ALA A 246 -0.18 -2.83 11.97
C ALA A 246 0.12 -3.12 10.49
N LEU A 247 -0.16 -2.13 9.64
CA LEU A 247 0.21 -2.18 8.23
C LEU A 247 1.71 -2.44 8.13
N ARG A 248 2.10 -3.56 7.50
CA ARG A 248 3.51 -3.88 7.22
C ARG A 248 3.80 -3.64 5.76
N TRP A 249 4.83 -2.85 5.48
CA TRP A 249 5.19 -2.50 4.12
C TRP A 249 5.69 -3.74 3.36
N ARG A 250 5.26 -3.86 2.10
CA ARG A 250 5.77 -4.87 1.17
C ARG A 250 6.58 -4.17 0.10
N HIS A 251 7.71 -4.75 -0.24
CA HIS A 251 8.58 -4.24 -1.29
C HIS A 251 8.52 -5.19 -2.48
N ILE A 252 8.50 -4.62 -3.69
CA ILE A 252 8.50 -5.35 -4.95
C ILE A 252 9.56 -4.75 -5.86
N LYS A 253 10.31 -5.60 -6.57
CA LYS A 253 11.26 -5.15 -7.59
C LYS A 253 10.62 -5.26 -8.96
N HIS A 254 10.65 -4.17 -9.73
CA HIS A 254 10.31 -4.15 -11.15
C HIS A 254 11.55 -3.79 -11.97
N ALA A 255 11.65 -4.36 -13.18
CA ALA A 255 12.64 -3.96 -14.19
C ALA A 255 11.91 -3.39 -15.41
N ALA A 256 12.28 -2.16 -15.80
CA ALA A 256 11.61 -1.42 -16.87
C ALA A 256 12.15 -1.76 -18.28
N GLY A 257 12.31 -3.05 -18.58
CA GLY A 257 12.56 -3.54 -19.95
C GLY A 257 14.02 -3.70 -20.39
N GLU A 258 14.96 -2.87 -19.90
CA GLU A 258 16.39 -3.00 -20.27
C GLU A 258 16.96 -4.38 -19.90
N ASN A 259 16.76 -4.79 -18.64
CA ASN A 259 17.23 -6.10 -18.17
C ASN A 259 16.52 -7.27 -18.86
N PRO A 260 15.18 -7.30 -18.98
CA PRO A 260 14.50 -8.32 -19.78
C PRO A 260 14.97 -8.39 -21.23
N SER A 261 15.20 -7.25 -21.88
CA SER A 261 15.69 -7.18 -23.26
C SER A 261 17.10 -7.77 -23.38
N ARG A 262 18.01 -7.39 -22.46
CA ARG A 262 19.39 -7.88 -22.46
C ARG A 262 19.50 -9.37 -22.12
N VAL A 263 18.70 -9.87 -21.17
CA VAL A 263 18.82 -11.25 -20.66
C VAL A 263 17.98 -12.23 -21.47
N TYR A 264 16.79 -11.82 -21.92
CA TYR A 264 15.82 -12.68 -22.62
C TYR A 264 15.60 -12.26 -24.08
N SER A 265 16.39 -11.35 -24.63
CA SER A 265 16.24 -10.86 -26.02
C SER A 265 14.85 -10.34 -26.36
N GLY A 266 14.10 -9.85 -25.37
CA GLY A 266 12.73 -9.35 -25.54
C GLY A 266 11.68 -10.44 -25.79
N THR A 267 12.04 -11.72 -25.73
CA THR A 267 11.07 -12.82 -25.77
C THR A 267 10.48 -12.99 -24.38
N ARG A 268 9.18 -12.73 -24.23
CA ARG A 268 8.39 -13.16 -23.07
C ARG A 268 7.77 -14.51 -23.36
#